data_AF-A0A959AQK8-F1
#
_entry.id   AF-A0A959AQK8-F1
#
_cell.length_a   1.000
_cell.length_b   1.000
_cell.length_c   1.000
_cell.angle_alpha   90.00
_cell.angle_beta   90.00
_cell.angle_gamma   90.00
#
_symmetry.space_group_name_H-M   'P 1'
#
loop_
_entity.id
_entity.type
_entity.pdbx_description
1 polymer ?
#
loop_
_entity_poly.entity_id
_entity_poly.type
_entity_poly.pdbx_seq_one_letter_code
_entity_poly.pdbx_strand_id
1 'polypeptide(L)'
;RFSFAGFRALFDDHRCFESLFRIIMEREWINKERHDIRMVTNDATTNYLIFREEYPGLEQLIPQYHIASHLGITPIQLSRIRAKLLQEGN
;
A
#
# COMPACT_ATOMS: atom_id res chain seq x y z
N ARG A 1 -24.92 -6.07 12.84
CA ARG A 1 -23.84 -6.83 12.13
C ARG A 1 -23.72 -6.23 10.74
N PHE A 2 -22.56 -5.70 10.35
CA PHE A 2 -22.37 -5.16 9.00
C PHE A 2 -22.41 -6.33 8.00
N SER A 3 -23.32 -6.29 7.03
CA SER A 3 -23.46 -7.34 6.01
C SER A 3 -23.32 -6.73 4.63
N PHE A 4 -22.82 -7.50 3.66
CA PHE A 4 -22.70 -7.00 2.29
C PHE A 4 -24.05 -6.57 1.70
N ALA A 5 -25.12 -7.30 2.02
CA ALA A 5 -26.48 -6.93 1.64
C ALA A 5 -26.91 -5.59 2.26
N GLY A 6 -26.66 -5.40 3.57
CA GLY A 6 -26.96 -4.14 4.25
C GLY A 6 -26.12 -2.97 3.75
N PHE A 7 -24.86 -3.21 3.39
CA PHE A 7 -24.02 -2.20 2.76
C PHE A 7 -24.58 -1.77 1.40
N ARG A 8 -25.04 -2.72 0.57
CA ARG A 8 -25.68 -2.39 -0.72
C ARG A 8 -26.99 -1.62 -0.56
N ALA A 9 -27.81 -1.96 0.43
CA ALA A 9 -29.06 -1.25 0.69
C ALA A 9 -28.84 0.25 0.99
N LEU A 10 -27.69 0.64 1.56
CA LEU A 10 -27.36 2.06 1.79
C LEU A 10 -27.31 2.88 0.49
N PHE A 11 -26.98 2.26 -0.64
CA PHE A 11 -26.93 2.93 -1.93
C PHE A 11 -28.33 3.14 -2.50
N ASP A 12 -29.21 2.17 -2.32
CA ASP A 12 -30.61 2.24 -2.76
C ASP A 12 -31.40 3.27 -1.94
N ASP A 13 -31.17 3.31 -0.62
CA ASP A 13 -31.91 4.18 0.31
C ASP A 13 -31.40 5.63 0.32
N HIS A 14 -30.13 5.85 -0.07
CA HIS A 14 -29.47 7.14 0.07
C HIS A 14 -28.56 7.47 -1.13
N ARG A 15 -29.08 8.27 -2.07
CA ARG A 15 -28.32 8.79 -3.23
C ARG A 15 -26.98 9.48 -2.89
N CYS A 16 -26.81 10.01 -1.68
CA CYS A 16 -25.53 10.60 -1.27
C CYS A 16 -24.41 9.56 -1.16
N PHE A 17 -24.74 8.30 -0.84
CA PHE A 17 -23.77 7.20 -0.78
C PHE A 17 -23.22 6.84 -2.16
N GLU A 18 -24.02 6.92 -3.23
CA GLU A 18 -23.52 6.73 -4.59
C GLU A 18 -22.41 7.74 -4.94
N SER A 19 -22.66 9.02 -4.64
CA SER A 19 -21.70 10.09 -4.90
C SER A 19 -20.43 9.94 -4.06
N LEU A 20 -20.60 9.65 -2.76
CA LEU A 20 -19.49 9.43 -1.84
C LEU A 20 -18.63 8.23 -2.27
N PHE A 21 -19.26 7.10 -2.55
CA PHE A 21 -18.58 5.88 -2.95
C PHE A 21 -17.88 6.04 -4.29
N ARG A 22 -18.50 6.71 -5.28
CA ARG A 22 -17.83 7.01 -6.55
C ARG A 22 -16.53 7.81 -6.32
N ILE A 23 -16.57 8.84 -5.48
CA ILE A 23 -15.38 9.65 -5.16
C ILE A 23 -14.31 8.81 -4.45
N ILE A 24 -14.71 7.96 -3.50
CA ILE A 24 -13.79 7.04 -2.81
C ILE A 24 -13.14 6.09 -3.82
N MET A 25 -13.96 5.41 -4.64
CA MET A 25 -13.48 4.44 -5.61
C MET A 25 -12.58 5.06 -6.68
N GLU A 26 -12.90 6.25 -7.19
CA GLU A 26 -12.05 6.98 -8.14
C GLU A 26 -10.67 7.28 -7.54
N ARG A 27 -10.62 7.74 -6.29
CA ARG A 27 -9.36 8.03 -5.58
C ARG A 27 -8.55 6.77 -5.32
N GLU A 28 -9.18 5.73 -4.78
CA GLU A 28 -8.50 4.47 -4.49
C GLU A 28 -8.01 3.78 -5.77
N TRP A 29 -8.78 3.86 -6.85
CA TRP A 29 -8.35 3.33 -8.15
C TRP A 29 -7.11 4.04 -8.67
N ILE A 30 -7.08 5.37 -8.67
CA ILE A 30 -5.91 6.15 -9.09
C ILE A 30 -4.69 5.83 -8.23
N ASN A 31 -4.87 5.70 -6.91
CA ASN A 31 -3.77 5.35 -6.01
C ASN A 31 -3.23 3.95 -6.29
N LYS A 32 -4.13 2.98 -6.50
CA LYS A 32 -3.78 1.61 -6.87
C LYS A 32 -3.01 1.55 -8.19
N GLU A 33 -3.49 2.22 -9.22
CA GLU A 33 -2.82 2.26 -10.52
C GLU A 33 -1.40 2.83 -10.40
N ARG A 34 -1.23 3.93 -9.64
CA ARG A 34 0.10 4.49 -9.37
C ARG A 34 0.99 3.52 -8.61
N HIS A 35 0.46 2.82 -7.62
CA HIS A 35 1.21 1.79 -6.90
C HIS A 35 1.65 0.66 -7.82
N ASP A 36 0.75 0.13 -8.63
CA ASP A 36 1.02 -0.96 -9.58
C ASP A 36 2.09 -0.54 -10.61
N ILE A 37 2.01 0.69 -11.16
CA ILE A 37 3.03 1.25 -12.05
C ILE A 37 4.39 1.34 -11.34
N ARG A 38 4.45 1.94 -10.13
CA ARG A 38 5.70 2.08 -9.37
C ARG A 38 6.36 0.74 -9.08
N MET A 39 5.56 -0.27 -8.74
CA MET A 39 6.03 -1.62 -8.47
C MET A 39 6.74 -2.26 -9.68
N VAL A 40 6.34 -1.90 -10.90
CA VAL A 40 6.95 -2.41 -12.14
C VAL A 40 8.10 -1.53 -12.63
N THR A 41 8.02 -0.21 -12.43
CA THR A 41 8.99 0.74 -13.01
C THR A 41 10.20 0.99 -12.13
N ASN A 42 10.06 0.92 -10.81
CA ASN A 42 11.12 1.26 -9.87
C ASN A 42 11.92 0.02 -9.46
N ASP A 43 13.15 0.23 -9.01
CA ASP A 43 13.92 -0.82 -8.35
C ASP A 43 13.45 -1.04 -6.91
N ALA A 44 13.86 -2.18 -6.33
CA ALA A 44 13.46 -2.61 -4.99
C ALA A 44 13.89 -1.64 -3.86
N THR A 45 15.01 -0.93 -4.02
CA THR A 45 15.47 0.05 -3.02
C THR A 45 14.56 1.25 -3.03
N THR A 46 14.26 1.79 -4.23
CA THR A 46 13.33 2.91 -4.40
C THR A 46 11.94 2.56 -3.86
N ASN A 47 11.40 1.38 -4.18
CA ASN A 47 10.11 0.94 -3.65
C ASN A 47 10.12 0.78 -2.12
N TYR A 48 11.22 0.33 -1.52
CA TYR A 48 11.35 0.28 -0.06
C TYR A 48 11.38 1.67 0.57
N LEU A 49 12.06 2.65 -0.03
CA LEU A 49 12.07 4.03 0.48
C LEU A 49 10.68 4.65 0.42
N ILE A 50 9.96 4.47 -0.70
CA ILE A 50 8.56 4.93 -0.84
C ILE A 50 7.67 4.27 0.21
N PHE A 51 7.83 2.96 0.48
CA PHE A 51 7.10 2.29 1.55
C PHE A 51 7.33 2.93 2.93
N ARG A 52 8.56 3.35 3.24
CA ARG A 52 8.86 4.03 4.52
C ARG A 52 8.24 5.42 4.61
N GLU A 53 8.10 6.10 3.48
CA GLU A 53 7.43 7.40 3.40
C GLU A 53 5.90 7.27 3.50
N GLU A 54 5.31 6.30 2.81
CA GLU A 54 3.86 6.03 2.83
C GLU A 54 3.41 5.47 4.18
N TYR A 55 4.25 4.66 4.84
CA TYR A 55 3.94 4.01 6.12
C TYR A 55 5.02 4.26 7.19
N PRO A 56 5.14 5.51 7.70
CA PRO A 56 6.15 5.85 8.68
C PRO A 56 6.08 4.96 9.93
N GLY A 57 7.21 4.32 10.27
CA GLY A 57 7.33 3.47 11.45
C GLY A 57 6.71 2.06 11.32
N LEU A 58 5.97 1.76 10.25
CA LEU A 58 5.32 0.47 10.09
C LEU A 58 6.32 -0.69 10.06
N GLU A 59 7.50 -0.47 9.48
CA GLU A 59 8.58 -1.46 9.41
C GLU A 59 9.06 -1.98 10.77
N GLN A 60 8.78 -1.25 11.86
CA GLN A 60 9.11 -1.66 13.23
C GLN A 60 8.01 -2.52 13.86
N LEU A 61 6.79 -2.46 13.32
CA LEU A 61 5.60 -3.10 13.87
C LEU A 61 5.29 -4.44 13.20
N ILE A 62 5.75 -4.65 11.96
CA ILE A 62 5.46 -5.86 11.20
C ILE A 62 6.71 -6.67 10.86
N PRO A 63 6.62 -8.01 10.85
CA PRO A 63 7.69 -8.88 10.39
C PRO A 63 8.19 -8.52 8.98
N GLN A 64 9.52 -8.58 8.79
CA GLN A 64 10.16 -8.20 7.52
C GLN A 64 9.68 -9.01 6.32
N TYR A 65 9.23 -10.25 6.50
CA TYR A 65 8.73 -11.07 5.40
C TYR A 65 7.42 -10.52 4.81
N HIS A 66 6.58 -9.86 5.61
CA HIS A 66 5.38 -9.18 5.10
C HIS A 66 5.75 -7.95 4.27
N ILE A 67 6.76 -7.19 4.71
CA ILE A 67 7.29 -6.05 3.96
C ILE A 67 7.89 -6.53 2.63
N ALA A 68 8.70 -7.59 2.67
CA ALA A 68 9.30 -8.16 1.47
C ALA A 68 8.23 -8.65 0.47
N SER A 69 7.20 -9.35 0.97
CA SER A 69 6.07 -9.79 0.16
C SER A 69 5.29 -8.62 -0.46
N HIS A 70 5.09 -7.53 0.29
CA HIS A 70 4.45 -6.32 -0.22
C HIS A 70 5.27 -5.67 -1.34
N LEU A 71 6.60 -5.67 -1.20
CA LEU A 71 7.54 -5.11 -2.17
C LEU A 71 7.89 -6.06 -3.33
N GLY A 72 7.28 -7.25 -3.41
CA GLY A 72 7.55 -8.22 -4.48
C GLY A 72 8.97 -8.78 -4.48
N ILE A 73 9.66 -8.79 -3.34
CA ILE A 73 11.05 -9.26 -3.21
C ILE A 73 11.19 -10.32 -2.11
N THR A 74 12.32 -11.02 -2.10
CA THR A 74 12.64 -11.96 -1.02
C THR A 74 13.04 -11.22 0.27
N PRO A 75 12.81 -11.81 1.46
CA PRO A 75 13.28 -11.25 2.72
C PRO A 75 14.80 -11.01 2.74
N ILE A 76 15.58 -11.85 2.03
CA ILE A 76 17.02 -11.71 1.89
C ILE A 76 17.38 -10.44 1.10
N GLN A 77 16.68 -10.17 -0.02
CA GLN A 77 16.87 -8.93 -0.79
C GLN A 77 16.54 -7.71 0.07
N LEU A 78 15.43 -7.72 0.81
CA LEU A 78 15.07 -6.63 1.72
C LEU A 78 16.14 -6.41 2.80
N SER A 79 16.66 -7.48 3.40
CA SER A 79 17.73 -7.39 4.40
C SER A 79 19.00 -6.74 3.82
N ARG A 80 19.37 -7.05 2.57
CA ARG A 80 20.52 -6.43 1.89
C ARG A 80 20.30 -4.95 1.62
N ILE A 81 19.12 -4.57 1.15
CA ILE A 81 18.75 -3.16 0.92
C ILE A 81 18.87 -2.36 2.22
N ARG A 82 18.34 -2.88 3.32
CA ARG A 82 18.40 -2.22 4.62
C ARG A 82 19.82 -2.06 5.15
N ALA A 83 20.66 -3.09 5.01
CA ALA A 83 22.06 -3.02 5.41
C ALA A 83 22.83 -1.97 4.60
N LYS A 84 22.58 -1.87 3.28
CA LYS A 84 23.19 -0.86 2.41
C LYS A 84 22.79 0.56 2.83
N LEU A 85 21.50 0.81 3.06
CA LEU A 85 21.00 2.13 3.46
C LEU A 85 21.53 2.57 4.85
N LEU A 86 21.76 1.63 5.76
CA LEU A 86 22.39 1.92 7.06
C LEU A 86 23.87 2.32 6.93
N GLN A 87 24.59 1.80 5.93
CA GLN A 87 25.98 2.17 5.67
C GLN A 87 26.11 3.52 4.97
N GLU A 88 25.16 3.88 4.11
CA GLU A 88 25.16 5.16 3.36
C GLU A 88 24.67 6.36 4.22
N GLY A 89 23.99 6.08 5.34
CA GLY A 89 23.52 7.11 6.28
C GLY A 89 24.50 7.45 7.41
N ASN A 90 25.70 6.86 7.43
CA ASN A 90 26.81 7.15 8.34
C ASN A 90 27.94 7.86 7.59
#